data_AF-A0A9D6PG97-F1
#
_entry.id   AF-A0A9D6PG97-F1
#
_cell.length_a   1.000
_cell.length_b   1.000
_cell.length_c   1.000
_cell.angle_alpha   90.00
_cell.angle_beta   90.00
_cell.angle_gamma   90.00
#
_symmetry.space_group_name_H-M   'P 1'
#
loop_
_entity.id
_entity.type
_entity.pdbx_description
1 polymer ?
#
loop_
_entity_poly.entity_id
_entity_poly.type
_entity_poly.pdbx_seq_one_letter_code
_entity_poly.pdbx_strand_id
1 'polypeptide(L)'
;MNKPQTKGSQSAFRELLDKAFSNPDSFLVQISTFIEKDPEGCIENMLEEFDSDRWERKRFVADLFVGILKSRANSVLLPLISGNNPDRFYWASTILSELGDETAIPGLIEGLDSSKKAVIQGSLRALSRYKNTEAFKALTNFFLTKNEWGYLSMALKFLVPYSSELVPQFLLNFSKTPRERQAWILKYLSETGSSDAVELFTSILERDPLSLGLFAVTGLGRIGTPEAVRILAKNLKNPEWFVRKRIVEALGVATCPEAIKALIEAQSDPSTQVRVSAVESLSKIGKMDLPLLIKELETGPKERRIGLIKAIGSIPDPRFVPPLVKSLKEPDCVFVTLEALGNLGFPEAAPAIMPFLKDKIWFNRLNSLEAIGKLKIPNLSEIAESCLDDPNDMVRNAATKLLSGGSS
;
A
#
# COMPACT_ATOMS: atom_id res chain seq x y z
N MET A 1 -49.91 18.74 25.05
CA MET A 1 -50.87 19.00 23.96
C MET A 1 -50.35 18.34 22.70
N ASN A 2 -50.92 17.18 22.34
CA ASN A 2 -50.60 16.46 21.11
C ASN A 2 -51.24 17.18 19.92
N LYS A 3 -50.45 17.57 18.92
CA LYS A 3 -50.97 17.91 17.59
C LYS A 3 -50.71 16.74 16.63
N PRO A 4 -51.73 16.22 15.94
CA PRO A 4 -51.54 15.28 14.84
C PRO A 4 -51.11 16.08 13.59
N GLN A 5 -49.81 16.28 13.41
CA GLN A 5 -49.20 16.74 12.16
C GLN A 5 -48.12 15.74 11.76
N THR A 6 -48.49 14.59 11.17
CA THR A 6 -47.48 13.54 10.96
C THR A 6 -47.41 12.97 9.55
N LYS A 7 -48.49 12.93 8.74
CA LYS A 7 -48.40 12.34 7.38
C LYS A 7 -48.14 13.33 6.24
N GLY A 8 -48.74 14.53 6.27
CA GLY A 8 -48.59 15.52 5.19
C GLY A 8 -47.20 16.16 5.13
N SER A 9 -46.60 16.48 6.29
CA SER A 9 -45.26 17.07 6.39
C SER A 9 -44.18 16.09 5.91
N GLN A 10 -44.30 14.81 6.29
CA GLN A 10 -43.37 13.76 5.88
C GLN A 10 -43.38 13.53 4.37
N SER A 11 -44.55 13.47 3.73
CA SER A 11 -44.65 13.31 2.27
C SER A 11 -44.04 14.49 1.52
N ALA A 12 -44.29 15.72 1.97
CA ALA A 12 -43.76 16.92 1.34
C ALA A 12 -42.23 17.02 1.46
N PHE A 13 -41.68 16.66 2.63
CA PHE A 13 -40.23 16.66 2.81
C PHE A 13 -39.54 15.56 1.98
N ARG A 14 -40.16 14.38 1.84
CA ARG A 14 -39.63 13.29 1.00
C ARG A 14 -39.43 13.73 -0.45
N GLU A 15 -40.43 14.36 -1.05
CA GLU A 15 -40.35 14.88 -2.42
C GLU A 15 -39.28 15.97 -2.56
N LEU A 16 -39.20 16.89 -1.58
CA LEU A 16 -38.18 17.93 -1.55
C LEU A 16 -36.77 17.33 -1.45
N LEU A 17 -36.59 16.32 -0.60
CA LEU A 17 -35.32 15.65 -0.38
C LEU A 17 -34.85 14.90 -1.65
N ASP A 18 -35.76 14.19 -2.34
CA ASP A 18 -35.46 13.53 -3.61
C ASP A 18 -35.05 14.52 -4.72
N LYS A 19 -35.71 15.68 -4.79
CA LYS A 19 -35.34 16.76 -5.72
C LYS A 19 -33.98 17.36 -5.36
N ALA A 20 -33.71 17.58 -4.07
CA ALA A 20 -32.45 18.13 -3.61
C ALA A 20 -31.26 17.22 -3.92
N PHE A 21 -31.41 15.90 -3.77
CA PHE A 21 -30.36 14.94 -4.16
C PHE A 21 -30.00 14.99 -5.65
N SER A 22 -30.93 15.41 -6.50
CA SER A 22 -30.68 15.56 -7.94
C SER A 22 -29.88 16.82 -8.27
N ASN A 23 -29.65 17.71 -7.29
CA ASN A 23 -28.91 18.96 -7.46
C ASN A 23 -27.92 19.22 -6.29
N PRO A 24 -26.81 18.44 -6.22
CA PRO A 24 -25.79 18.50 -5.16
C PRO A 24 -25.34 19.91 -4.75
N ASP A 25 -25.05 20.78 -5.72
CA ASP A 25 -24.48 22.12 -5.48
C ASP A 25 -25.42 23.05 -4.70
N SER A 26 -26.72 22.77 -4.73
CA SER A 26 -27.75 23.56 -4.03
C SER A 26 -28.47 22.76 -2.95
N PHE A 27 -27.99 21.57 -2.61
CA PHE A 27 -28.64 20.65 -1.68
C PHE A 27 -29.02 21.32 -0.36
N LEU A 28 -28.03 21.89 0.35
CA LEU A 28 -28.25 22.57 1.64
C LEU A 28 -29.23 23.75 1.53
N VAL A 29 -29.14 24.53 0.45
CA VAL A 29 -29.99 25.69 0.22
C VAL A 29 -31.45 25.26 0.03
N GLN A 30 -31.69 24.17 -0.69
CA GLN A 30 -33.05 23.68 -0.97
C GLN A 30 -33.78 23.17 0.28
N ILE A 31 -33.06 22.56 1.23
CA ILE A 31 -33.69 21.85 2.36
C ILE A 31 -33.58 22.58 3.69
N SER A 32 -32.59 23.46 3.88
CA SER A 32 -32.34 24.18 5.16
C SER A 32 -33.57 24.90 5.69
N THR A 33 -34.25 25.70 4.85
CA THR A 33 -35.45 26.45 5.24
C THR A 33 -36.59 25.55 5.71
N PHE A 34 -36.72 24.35 5.13
CA PHE A 34 -37.75 23.41 5.52
C PHE A 34 -37.40 22.76 6.87
N ILE A 35 -36.14 22.32 7.01
CA ILE A 35 -35.62 21.69 8.23
C ILE A 35 -35.70 22.66 9.42
N GLU A 36 -35.39 23.95 9.23
CA GLU A 36 -35.51 24.96 10.29
C GLU A 36 -36.94 25.15 10.79
N LYS A 37 -37.94 24.99 9.91
CA LYS A 37 -39.36 25.13 10.25
C LYS A 37 -39.94 23.91 10.96
N ASP A 38 -39.56 22.71 10.54
CA ASP A 38 -40.03 21.45 11.11
C ASP A 38 -38.91 20.40 11.21
N PRO A 39 -37.96 20.55 12.15
CA PRO A 39 -36.85 19.62 12.27
C PRO A 39 -37.32 18.18 12.55
N GLU A 40 -38.30 18.03 13.44
CA GLU A 40 -38.80 16.72 13.88
C GLU A 40 -39.53 15.96 12.78
N GLY A 41 -40.35 16.65 11.98
CA GLY A 41 -41.04 16.05 10.84
C GLY A 41 -40.12 15.54 9.74
N CYS A 42 -38.86 16.01 9.70
CA CYS A 42 -37.88 15.61 8.70
C CYS A 42 -37.03 14.40 9.10
N ILE A 43 -36.93 14.08 10.39
CA ILE A 43 -35.97 13.09 10.91
C ILE A 43 -36.18 11.70 10.31
N GLU A 44 -37.41 11.18 10.29
CA GLU A 44 -37.61 9.79 9.83
C GLU A 44 -37.24 9.61 8.35
N ASN A 45 -37.63 10.57 7.49
CA ASN A 45 -37.23 10.57 6.08
C ASN A 45 -35.70 10.57 5.90
N MET A 46 -34.98 11.30 6.76
CA MET A 46 -33.52 11.30 6.76
C MET A 46 -32.95 9.94 7.21
N LEU A 47 -33.51 9.35 8.28
CA LEU A 47 -33.06 8.05 8.79
C LEU A 47 -33.34 6.91 7.81
N GLU A 48 -34.43 6.96 7.06
CA GLU A 48 -34.72 6.01 5.98
C GLU A 48 -33.66 6.02 4.87
N GLU A 49 -33.00 7.16 4.60
CA GLU A 49 -31.92 7.20 3.61
C GLU A 49 -30.72 6.33 4.03
N PHE A 50 -30.47 6.19 5.34
CA PHE A 50 -29.43 5.30 5.84
C PHE A 50 -29.73 3.82 5.57
N ASP A 51 -30.99 3.45 5.35
CA ASP A 51 -31.40 2.08 5.02
C ASP A 51 -31.25 1.76 3.52
N SER A 52 -31.08 2.78 2.68
CA SER A 52 -30.97 2.61 1.22
C SER A 52 -29.58 2.11 0.80
N ASP A 53 -29.39 1.68 -0.46
CA ASP A 53 -28.04 1.39 -0.99
C ASP A 53 -27.33 2.63 -1.59
N ARG A 54 -27.93 3.82 -1.47
CA ARG A 54 -27.47 5.04 -2.15
C ARG A 54 -26.46 5.81 -1.29
N TRP A 55 -25.19 5.43 -1.40
CA TRP A 55 -24.09 6.02 -0.61
C TRP A 55 -24.07 7.55 -0.60
N GLU A 56 -24.26 8.20 -1.76
CA GLU A 56 -24.21 9.66 -1.88
C GLU A 56 -25.27 10.33 -1.02
N ARG A 57 -26.47 9.75 -0.98
CA ARG A 57 -27.59 10.27 -0.19
C ARG A 57 -27.34 10.17 1.30
N LYS A 58 -26.80 9.03 1.74
CA LYS A 58 -26.40 8.84 3.15
C LYS A 58 -25.39 9.89 3.58
N ARG A 59 -24.40 10.20 2.73
CA ARG A 59 -23.41 11.24 3.00
C ARG A 59 -24.05 12.62 3.17
N PHE A 60 -24.92 13.01 2.25
CA PHE A 60 -25.64 14.28 2.36
C PHE A 60 -26.46 14.39 3.64
N VAL A 61 -27.15 13.31 4.05
CA VAL A 61 -27.89 13.28 5.31
C VAL A 61 -26.95 13.39 6.51
N ALA A 62 -25.80 12.70 6.49
CA ALA A 62 -24.79 12.83 7.53
C ALA A 62 -24.28 14.27 7.68
N ASP A 63 -24.04 14.97 6.55
CA ASP A 63 -23.61 16.38 6.54
C ASP A 63 -24.66 17.30 7.20
N LEU A 64 -25.96 16.98 7.10
CA LEU A 64 -27.00 17.73 7.81
C LEU A 64 -26.87 17.57 9.32
N PHE A 65 -26.64 16.35 9.81
CA PHE A 65 -26.43 16.09 11.24
C PHE A 65 -25.14 16.69 11.78
N VAL A 66 -24.08 16.78 10.97
CA VAL A 66 -22.84 17.45 11.36
C VAL A 66 -23.00 18.98 11.35
N GLY A 67 -23.83 19.51 10.44
CA GLY A 67 -24.09 20.93 10.26
C GLY A 67 -25.35 21.43 10.98
N ILE A 68 -26.40 21.69 10.21
CA ILE A 68 -27.62 22.40 10.69
C ILE A 68 -28.37 21.65 11.79
N LEU A 69 -28.25 20.33 11.89
CA LEU A 69 -28.88 19.49 12.91
C LEU A 69 -27.94 19.12 14.06
N LYS A 70 -26.74 19.71 14.15
CA LYS A 70 -25.73 19.39 15.17
C LYS A 70 -26.27 19.35 16.60
N SER A 71 -27.11 20.33 16.98
CA SER A 71 -27.65 20.41 18.35
C SER A 71 -28.69 19.32 18.67
N ARG A 72 -29.22 18.62 17.66
CA ARG A 72 -30.20 17.53 17.77
C ARG A 72 -29.59 16.16 17.49
N ALA A 73 -28.38 16.12 16.94
CA ALA A 73 -27.74 14.88 16.50
C ALA A 73 -27.66 13.83 17.62
N ASN A 74 -27.29 14.24 18.84
CA ASN A 74 -27.26 13.34 20.00
C ASN A 74 -28.60 12.64 20.23
N SER A 75 -29.68 13.41 20.43
CA SER A 75 -31.00 12.87 20.79
C SER A 75 -31.59 11.96 19.71
N VAL A 76 -31.22 12.18 18.45
CA VAL A 76 -31.72 11.41 17.31
C VAL A 76 -30.88 10.16 17.05
N LEU A 77 -29.55 10.29 17.10
CA LEU A 77 -28.63 9.25 16.66
C LEU A 77 -28.18 8.32 17.78
N LEU A 78 -28.14 8.78 19.03
CA LEU A 78 -27.73 7.95 20.17
C LEU A 78 -28.61 6.69 20.32
N PRO A 79 -29.95 6.74 20.19
CA PRO A 79 -30.78 5.55 20.22
C PRO A 79 -30.47 4.52 19.12
N LEU A 80 -29.88 4.95 18.00
CA LEU A 80 -29.51 4.07 16.88
C LEU A 80 -28.26 3.25 17.17
N ILE A 81 -27.43 3.68 18.14
CA ILE A 81 -26.26 2.92 18.59
C ILE A 81 -26.68 1.66 19.38
N SER A 82 -27.81 1.69 20.07
CA SER A 82 -28.38 0.49 20.70
C SER A 82 -29.37 -0.26 19.78
N GLY A 83 -29.51 0.19 18.54
CA GLY A 83 -30.47 -0.33 17.58
C GLY A 83 -30.03 -1.62 16.87
N ASN A 84 -30.99 -2.37 16.35
CA ASN A 84 -30.70 -3.61 15.61
C ASN A 84 -30.34 -3.37 14.12
N ASN A 85 -30.45 -2.15 13.59
CA ASN A 85 -30.17 -1.86 12.18
C ASN A 85 -28.67 -1.51 11.98
N PRO A 86 -27.88 -2.37 11.31
CA PRO A 86 -26.44 -2.16 11.16
C PRO A 86 -26.05 -0.94 10.32
N ASP A 87 -26.85 -0.56 9.33
CA ASP A 87 -26.55 0.61 8.49
C ASP A 87 -26.83 1.91 9.25
N ARG A 88 -27.99 2.01 9.92
CA ARG A 88 -28.28 3.14 10.80
C ARG A 88 -27.25 3.26 11.93
N PHE A 89 -26.84 2.14 12.52
CA PHE A 89 -25.75 2.11 13.52
C PHE A 89 -24.45 2.68 12.94
N TYR A 90 -24.03 2.23 11.76
CA TYR A 90 -22.78 2.65 11.14
C TYR A 90 -22.75 4.17 10.88
N TRP A 91 -23.85 4.73 10.39
CA TRP A 91 -23.94 6.18 10.14
C TRP A 91 -24.07 6.99 11.43
N ALA A 92 -24.89 6.55 12.38
CA ALA A 92 -25.00 7.18 13.69
C ALA A 92 -23.63 7.24 14.40
N SER A 93 -22.89 6.13 14.43
CA SER A 93 -21.56 6.06 15.04
C SER A 93 -20.54 6.96 14.33
N THR A 94 -20.59 7.02 13.00
CA THR A 94 -19.73 7.90 12.19
C THR A 94 -19.98 9.37 12.50
N ILE A 95 -21.25 9.78 12.58
CA ILE A 95 -21.64 11.17 12.84
C ILE A 95 -21.34 11.57 14.29
N LEU A 96 -21.73 10.74 15.27
CA LEU A 96 -21.50 11.05 16.69
C LEU A 96 -20.01 11.17 17.03
N SER A 97 -19.18 10.31 16.44
CA SER A 97 -17.72 10.40 16.60
C SER A 97 -17.11 11.62 15.90
N GLU A 98 -17.70 12.10 14.80
CA GLU A 98 -17.31 13.36 14.17
C GLU A 98 -17.63 14.58 15.02
N LEU A 99 -18.79 14.53 15.69
CA LEU A 99 -19.23 15.58 16.61
C LEU A 99 -18.49 15.55 17.95
N GLY A 100 -17.70 14.51 18.23
CA GLY A 100 -17.00 14.33 19.49
C GLY A 100 -17.93 14.00 20.66
N ASP A 101 -19.08 13.37 20.37
CA ASP A 101 -20.10 13.08 21.37
C ASP A 101 -19.76 11.81 22.17
N GLU A 102 -19.14 12.00 23.34
CA GLU A 102 -18.67 10.88 24.17
C GLU A 102 -19.80 10.04 24.78
N THR A 103 -21.06 10.50 24.74
CA THR A 103 -22.19 9.73 25.26
C THR A 103 -22.48 8.46 24.44
N ALA A 104 -21.98 8.39 23.21
CA ALA A 104 -22.08 7.22 22.35
C ALA A 104 -21.12 6.08 22.76
N ILE A 105 -20.04 6.38 23.51
CA ILE A 105 -18.96 5.43 23.81
C ILE A 105 -19.48 4.12 24.41
N PRO A 106 -20.36 4.09 25.44
CA PRO A 106 -20.84 2.84 26.02
C PRO A 106 -21.53 1.92 24.99
N GLY A 107 -22.40 2.46 24.14
CA GLY A 107 -23.08 1.69 23.10
C GLY A 107 -22.15 1.26 21.96
N LEU A 108 -21.12 2.05 21.65
CA LEU A 108 -20.09 1.66 20.70
C LEU A 108 -19.23 0.50 21.23
N ILE A 109 -18.93 0.49 22.54
CA ILE A 109 -18.23 -0.62 23.21
C ILE A 109 -19.07 -1.89 23.12
N GLU A 110 -20.37 -1.83 23.41
CA GLU A 110 -21.29 -2.96 23.22
C GLU A 110 -21.30 -3.44 21.76
N GLY A 111 -21.25 -2.52 20.80
CA GLY A 111 -21.19 -2.85 19.36
C GLY A 111 -19.96 -3.67 18.94
N LEU A 112 -18.85 -3.63 19.70
CA LEU A 112 -17.68 -4.48 19.43
C LEU A 112 -17.97 -5.98 19.63
N ASP A 113 -18.97 -6.32 20.44
CA ASP A 113 -19.39 -7.69 20.71
C ASP A 113 -20.48 -8.18 19.74
N SER A 114 -20.94 -7.32 18.83
CA SER A 114 -21.94 -7.67 17.82
C SER A 114 -21.49 -8.82 16.91
N SER A 115 -22.44 -9.59 16.39
CA SER A 115 -22.20 -10.55 15.30
C SER A 115 -22.21 -9.88 13.92
N LYS A 116 -22.67 -8.62 13.83
CA LYS A 116 -22.80 -7.89 12.56
C LYS A 116 -21.51 -7.13 12.26
N LYS A 117 -20.85 -7.49 11.16
CA LYS A 117 -19.61 -6.86 10.71
C LYS A 117 -19.67 -5.33 10.61
N ALA A 118 -20.77 -4.78 10.08
CA ALA A 118 -20.94 -3.33 9.95
C ALA A 118 -21.01 -2.60 11.30
N VAL A 119 -21.59 -3.24 12.33
CA VAL A 119 -21.65 -2.71 13.70
C VAL A 119 -20.25 -2.69 14.30
N ILE A 120 -19.52 -3.82 14.26
CA ILE A 120 -18.12 -3.88 14.74
C ILE A 120 -17.26 -2.83 14.02
N GLN A 121 -17.39 -2.72 12.70
CA GLN A 121 -16.63 -1.76 11.90
C GLN A 121 -16.96 -0.31 12.28
N GLY A 122 -18.24 0.01 12.46
CA GLY A 122 -18.70 1.32 12.94
C GLY A 122 -18.14 1.63 14.32
N SER A 123 -18.22 0.68 15.26
CA SER A 123 -17.67 0.79 16.62
C SER A 123 -16.16 1.03 16.61
N LEU A 124 -15.38 0.19 15.92
CA LEU A 124 -13.92 0.34 15.85
C LEU A 124 -13.51 1.71 15.29
N ARG A 125 -14.17 2.13 14.20
CA ARG A 125 -13.90 3.42 13.57
C ARG A 125 -14.26 4.57 14.51
N ALA A 126 -15.46 4.58 15.07
CA ALA A 126 -15.95 5.66 15.91
C ALA A 126 -15.13 5.78 17.20
N LEU A 127 -14.89 4.67 17.90
CA LEU A 127 -14.07 4.63 19.12
C LEU A 127 -12.66 5.19 18.89
N SER A 128 -12.06 4.93 17.73
CA SER A 128 -10.71 5.43 17.38
C SER A 128 -10.63 6.94 17.09
N ARG A 129 -11.76 7.63 17.00
CA ARG A 129 -11.79 9.09 16.85
C ARG A 129 -11.89 9.80 18.20
N TYR A 130 -12.33 9.10 19.26
CA TYR A 130 -12.42 9.69 20.59
C TYR A 130 -11.05 9.72 21.27
N LYS A 131 -10.71 10.86 21.86
CA LYS A 131 -9.56 11.01 22.76
C LYS A 131 -9.96 10.65 24.19
N ASN A 132 -10.57 9.47 24.35
CA ASN A 132 -11.17 9.02 25.59
C ASN A 132 -10.52 7.70 26.06
N THR A 133 -10.17 7.63 27.35
CA THR A 133 -9.47 6.49 27.95
C THR A 133 -10.28 5.19 27.89
N GLU A 134 -11.60 5.26 28.04
CA GLU A 134 -12.49 4.10 27.99
C GLU A 134 -12.57 3.54 26.56
N ALA A 135 -12.75 4.42 25.57
CA ALA A 135 -12.72 4.04 24.16
C ALA A 135 -11.40 3.37 23.77
N PHE A 136 -10.27 3.94 24.20
CA PHE A 136 -8.94 3.37 23.97
C PHE A 136 -8.76 2.00 24.63
N LYS A 137 -9.19 1.85 25.90
CA LYS A 137 -9.17 0.56 26.60
C LYS A 137 -10.01 -0.50 25.89
N ALA A 138 -11.20 -0.12 25.40
CA ALA A 138 -12.07 -1.02 24.66
C ALA A 138 -11.45 -1.51 23.35
N LEU A 139 -10.85 -0.61 22.55
CA LEU A 139 -10.13 -0.98 21.33
C LEU A 139 -8.96 -1.92 21.61
N THR A 140 -8.18 -1.62 22.65
CA THR A 140 -7.03 -2.44 23.06
C THR A 140 -7.47 -3.82 23.53
N ASN A 141 -8.50 -3.89 24.38
CA ASN A 141 -9.08 -5.15 24.85
C ASN A 141 -9.63 -5.97 23.69
N PHE A 142 -10.34 -5.35 22.75
CA PHE A 142 -10.86 -6.00 21.55
C PHE A 142 -9.73 -6.66 20.75
N PHE A 143 -8.63 -5.93 20.52
CA PHE A 143 -7.47 -6.44 19.79
C PHE A 143 -6.78 -7.62 20.50
N LEU A 144 -6.75 -7.62 21.83
CA LEU A 144 -6.11 -8.66 22.63
C LEU A 144 -7.00 -9.88 22.89
N THR A 145 -8.33 -9.77 22.75
CA THR A 145 -9.26 -10.83 23.17
C THR A 145 -10.10 -11.42 22.03
N LYS A 146 -10.37 -10.68 20.94
CA LYS A 146 -11.24 -11.15 19.85
C LYS A 146 -10.54 -12.20 18.96
N ASN A 147 -11.12 -13.39 18.80
CA ASN A 147 -10.48 -14.49 18.06
C ASN A 147 -10.56 -14.37 16.53
N GLU A 148 -11.49 -13.59 15.99
CA GLU A 148 -11.71 -13.53 14.54
C GLU A 148 -10.68 -12.66 13.81
N TRP A 149 -9.88 -13.30 12.94
CA TRP A 149 -8.75 -12.67 12.24
C TRP A 149 -9.16 -11.48 11.37
N GLY A 150 -10.34 -11.53 10.76
CA GLY A 150 -10.87 -10.45 9.94
C GLY A 150 -10.99 -9.14 10.72
N TYR A 151 -11.49 -9.22 11.95
CA TYR A 151 -11.69 -8.03 12.79
C TYR A 151 -10.39 -7.51 13.40
N LEU A 152 -9.44 -8.38 13.71
CA LEU A 152 -8.12 -7.95 14.21
C LEU A 152 -7.37 -7.13 13.15
N SER A 153 -7.45 -7.53 11.88
CA SER A 153 -6.87 -6.75 10.78
C SER A 153 -7.52 -5.37 10.61
N MET A 154 -8.81 -5.27 10.93
CA MET A 154 -9.56 -4.02 10.89
C MET A 154 -9.20 -3.13 12.07
N ALA A 155 -9.17 -3.68 13.28
CA ALA A 155 -8.80 -2.97 14.51
C ALA A 155 -7.38 -2.41 14.43
N LEU A 156 -6.45 -3.16 13.84
CA LEU A 156 -5.05 -2.74 13.69
C LEU A 156 -4.94 -1.36 13.02
N LYS A 157 -5.67 -1.13 11.91
CA LYS A 157 -5.68 0.15 11.18
C LYS A 157 -6.06 1.34 12.05
N PHE A 158 -6.94 1.12 13.02
CA PHE A 158 -7.43 2.14 13.94
C PHE A 158 -6.53 2.33 15.17
N LEU A 159 -5.67 1.35 15.48
CA LEU A 159 -4.76 1.39 16.62
C LEU A 159 -3.38 1.97 16.28
N VAL A 160 -2.95 1.96 15.01
CA VAL A 160 -1.63 2.50 14.60
C VAL A 160 -1.40 3.95 15.04
N PRO A 161 -2.40 4.87 14.97
CA PRO A 161 -2.24 6.25 15.46
C PRO A 161 -1.88 6.34 16.96
N TYR A 162 -2.17 5.31 17.75
CA TYR A 162 -1.89 5.25 19.19
C TYR A 162 -0.55 4.56 19.52
N SER A 163 0.37 4.50 18.56
CA SER A 163 1.65 3.79 18.70
C SER A 163 2.49 4.26 19.89
N SER A 164 2.50 5.55 20.22
CA SER A 164 3.23 6.10 21.37
C SER A 164 2.80 5.49 22.71
N GLU A 165 1.54 5.06 22.83
CA GLU A 165 0.97 4.51 24.06
C GLU A 165 1.00 2.98 24.06
N LEU A 166 0.72 2.36 22.90
CA LEU A 166 0.58 0.91 22.77
C LEU A 166 1.91 0.18 22.58
N VAL A 167 2.87 0.78 21.87
CA VAL A 167 4.17 0.12 21.63
C VAL A 167 4.85 -0.24 22.97
N PRO A 168 5.02 0.69 23.94
CA PRO A 168 5.65 0.34 25.22
C PRO A 168 4.89 -0.75 25.99
N GLN A 169 3.55 -0.70 25.99
CA GLN A 169 2.71 -1.68 26.69
C GLN A 169 2.81 -3.08 26.08
N PHE A 170 2.79 -3.15 24.74
CA PHE A 170 2.91 -4.40 24.02
C PHE A 170 4.30 -5.02 24.13
N LEU A 171 5.36 -4.20 24.11
CA LEU A 171 6.72 -4.67 24.37
C LEU A 171 6.84 -5.25 25.79
N LEU A 172 6.35 -4.53 26.81
CA LEU A 172 6.42 -4.95 28.21
C LEU A 172 5.67 -6.26 28.50
N ASN A 173 4.51 -6.47 27.85
CA ASN A 173 3.63 -7.61 28.11
C ASN A 173 3.75 -8.73 27.07
N PHE A 174 4.64 -8.61 26.09
CA PHE A 174 4.75 -9.56 24.98
C PHE A 174 4.95 -11.01 25.44
N SER A 175 5.87 -11.22 26.40
CA SER A 175 6.20 -12.55 26.93
C SER A 175 5.07 -13.22 27.70
N LYS A 176 4.16 -12.42 28.27
CA LYS A 176 2.97 -12.90 29.02
C LYS A 176 1.76 -13.15 28.12
N THR A 177 1.82 -12.68 26.88
CA THR A 177 0.70 -12.73 25.93
C THR A 177 0.65 -14.11 25.25
N PRO A 178 -0.53 -14.72 25.07
CA PRO A 178 -0.68 -15.99 24.35
C PRO A 178 -0.09 -15.96 22.94
N ARG A 179 0.41 -17.10 22.45
CA ARG A 179 1.16 -17.18 21.19
C ARG A 179 0.34 -16.71 19.99
N GLU A 180 -0.95 -17.01 19.98
CA GLU A 180 -1.90 -16.60 18.94
C GLU A 180 -2.00 -15.07 18.85
N ARG A 181 -1.83 -14.37 19.98
CA ARG A 181 -1.85 -12.91 20.07
C ARG A 181 -0.50 -12.26 19.85
N GLN A 182 0.59 -12.96 20.18
CA GLN A 182 1.95 -12.48 19.88
C GLN A 182 2.13 -12.16 18.39
N ALA A 183 1.60 -12.99 17.48
CA ALA A 183 1.63 -12.71 16.05
C ALA A 183 0.96 -11.37 15.68
N TRP A 184 -0.19 -11.07 16.29
CA TRP A 184 -0.91 -9.81 16.07
C TRP A 184 -0.19 -8.62 16.66
N ILE A 185 0.40 -8.76 17.85
CA ILE A 185 1.25 -7.72 18.43
C ILE A 185 2.45 -7.45 17.50
N LEU A 186 3.16 -8.47 17.02
CA LEU A 186 4.28 -8.27 16.10
C LEU A 186 3.83 -7.61 14.80
N LYS A 187 2.67 -8.00 14.26
CA LYS A 187 2.08 -7.35 13.09
C LYS A 187 1.79 -5.87 13.35
N TYR A 188 1.18 -5.55 14.50
CA TYR A 188 0.93 -4.18 14.92
C TYR A 188 2.24 -3.37 15.00
N LEU A 189 3.22 -3.87 15.76
CA LEU A 189 4.54 -3.23 15.89
C LEU A 189 5.20 -3.01 14.53
N SER A 190 5.06 -3.97 13.60
CA SER A 190 5.58 -3.85 12.23
C SER A 190 4.86 -2.77 11.42
N GLU A 191 3.57 -2.52 11.67
CA GLU A 191 2.80 -1.45 11.02
C GLU A 191 3.11 -0.06 11.61
N THR A 192 3.53 0.01 12.87
CA THR A 192 3.96 1.30 13.48
C THR A 192 5.32 1.79 12.97
N GLY A 193 6.21 0.89 12.57
CA GLY A 193 7.60 1.25 12.22
C GLY A 193 8.41 1.80 13.40
N SER A 194 7.98 1.57 14.65
CA SER A 194 8.69 2.06 15.83
C SER A 194 10.03 1.34 16.04
N SER A 195 11.11 2.12 16.19
CA SER A 195 12.45 1.61 16.49
C SER A 195 12.53 0.89 17.84
N ASP A 196 11.62 1.16 18.77
CA ASP A 196 11.61 0.51 20.09
C ASP A 196 11.38 -1.00 19.99
N ALA A 197 10.82 -1.46 18.87
CA ALA A 197 10.58 -2.88 18.62
C ALA A 197 11.79 -3.65 18.07
N VAL A 198 12.91 -2.99 17.76
CA VAL A 198 14.10 -3.63 17.14
C VAL A 198 14.64 -4.79 17.99
N GLU A 199 14.77 -4.59 19.31
CA GLU A 199 15.26 -5.63 20.22
C GLU A 199 14.33 -6.85 20.25
N LEU A 200 13.02 -6.61 20.36
CA LEU A 200 12.03 -7.68 20.33
C LEU A 200 12.09 -8.44 19.00
N PHE A 201 12.08 -7.74 17.87
CA PHE A 201 12.16 -8.37 16.55
C PHE A 201 13.43 -9.20 16.38
N THR A 202 14.57 -8.70 16.87
CA THR A 202 15.84 -9.45 16.86
C THR A 202 15.71 -10.75 17.66
N SER A 203 15.18 -10.68 18.88
CA SER A 203 14.94 -11.88 19.71
C SER A 203 13.99 -12.88 19.02
N ILE A 204 12.94 -12.41 18.34
CA ILE A 204 12.01 -13.30 17.62
C ILE A 204 12.72 -14.02 16.48
N LEU A 205 13.53 -13.32 15.69
CA LEU A 205 14.26 -13.94 14.57
C LEU A 205 15.19 -15.06 15.03
N GLU A 206 15.80 -14.92 16.20
CA GLU A 206 16.72 -15.94 16.73
C GLU A 206 15.97 -17.18 17.25
N ARG A 207 14.82 -16.99 17.90
CA ARG A 207 14.12 -18.08 18.61
C ARG A 207 13.00 -18.76 17.79
N ASP A 208 12.36 -18.05 16.88
CA ASP A 208 11.25 -18.54 16.05
C ASP A 208 11.30 -17.91 14.65
N PRO A 209 12.36 -18.17 13.85
CA PRO A 209 12.56 -17.55 12.55
C PRO A 209 11.46 -17.88 11.52
N LEU A 210 10.82 -19.05 11.65
CA LEU A 210 9.90 -19.57 10.64
C LEU A 210 8.44 -19.17 10.87
N SER A 211 8.03 -18.96 12.12
CA SER A 211 6.64 -18.59 12.44
C SER A 211 6.54 -17.10 12.71
N LEU A 212 6.92 -16.67 13.92
CA LEU A 212 6.81 -15.27 14.33
C LEU A 212 7.88 -14.38 13.67
N GLY A 213 9.00 -14.97 13.26
CA GLY A 213 10.13 -14.30 12.64
C GLY A 213 9.78 -13.56 11.35
N LEU A 214 8.80 -14.02 10.58
CA LEU A 214 8.38 -13.33 9.35
C LEU A 214 7.77 -11.94 9.64
N PHE A 215 7.08 -11.78 10.77
CA PHE A 215 6.63 -10.45 11.22
C PHE A 215 7.83 -9.60 11.61
N ALA A 216 8.80 -10.16 12.32
CA ALA A 216 10.02 -9.45 12.69
C ALA A 216 10.84 -8.99 11.47
N VAL A 217 10.98 -9.82 10.44
CA VAL A 217 11.59 -9.43 9.15
C VAL A 217 10.86 -8.22 8.55
N THR A 218 9.53 -8.28 8.50
CA THR A 218 8.71 -7.20 7.94
C THR A 218 8.84 -5.91 8.75
N GLY A 219 8.81 -6.02 10.08
CA GLY A 219 8.96 -4.90 11.00
C GLY A 219 10.32 -4.22 10.90
N LEU A 220 11.41 -4.99 10.90
CA LEU A 220 12.77 -4.46 10.72
C LEU A 220 12.94 -3.77 9.36
N GLY A 221 12.37 -4.33 8.29
CA GLY A 221 12.40 -3.71 6.97
C GLY A 221 11.71 -2.35 6.95
N ARG A 222 10.55 -2.23 7.60
CA ARG A 222 9.80 -0.96 7.71
C ARG A 222 10.45 0.06 8.64
N ILE A 223 11.05 -0.39 9.74
CA ILE A 223 11.84 0.46 10.64
C ILE A 223 13.02 1.05 9.85
N GLY A 224 13.69 0.23 9.04
CA GLY A 224 14.63 0.69 8.04
C GLY A 224 15.84 1.44 8.58
N THR A 225 16.13 1.39 9.89
CA THR A 225 17.34 2.03 10.45
C THR A 225 18.60 1.24 10.06
N PRO A 226 19.80 1.86 10.09
CA PRO A 226 21.06 1.13 9.84
C PRO A 226 21.25 -0.09 10.75
N GLU A 227 20.74 -0.04 11.99
CA GLU A 227 20.72 -1.20 12.88
C GLU A 227 19.78 -2.31 12.38
N ALA A 228 18.53 -1.97 12.06
CA ALA A 228 17.57 -2.95 11.54
C ALA A 228 18.07 -3.60 10.24
N VAL A 229 18.68 -2.81 9.34
CA VAL A 229 19.31 -3.30 8.11
C VAL A 229 20.47 -4.24 8.41
N ARG A 230 21.34 -3.94 9.40
CA ARG A 230 22.43 -4.84 9.80
C ARG A 230 21.89 -6.17 10.34
N ILE A 231 20.82 -6.14 11.13
CA ILE A 231 20.15 -7.35 11.65
C ILE A 231 19.60 -8.20 10.50
N LEU A 232 18.90 -7.58 9.55
CA LEU A 232 18.39 -8.26 8.35
C LEU A 232 19.53 -8.87 7.53
N ALA A 233 20.59 -8.09 7.24
CA ALA A 233 21.73 -8.54 6.47
C ALA A 233 22.45 -9.74 7.11
N LYS A 234 22.61 -9.75 8.45
CA LYS A 234 23.17 -10.90 9.19
C LYS A 234 22.35 -12.18 8.95
N ASN A 235 21.03 -12.05 8.82
CA ASN A 235 20.12 -13.17 8.63
C ASN A 235 20.00 -13.65 7.16
N LEU A 236 20.70 -13.02 6.20
CA LEU A 236 20.84 -13.55 4.83
C LEU A 236 21.60 -14.89 4.77
N LYS A 237 22.14 -15.38 5.88
CA LYS A 237 22.75 -16.71 6.00
C LYS A 237 21.77 -17.79 6.47
N ASN A 238 20.49 -17.46 6.62
CA ASN A 238 19.47 -18.42 7.06
C ASN A 238 19.43 -19.65 6.12
N PRO A 239 19.35 -20.89 6.64
CA PRO A 239 19.35 -22.10 5.81
C PRO A 239 18.16 -22.13 4.83
N GLU A 240 17.02 -21.56 5.23
CA GLU A 240 15.79 -21.59 4.45
C GLU A 240 15.73 -20.47 3.42
N TRP A 241 15.71 -20.84 2.13
CA TRP A 241 15.72 -19.88 1.02
C TRP A 241 14.50 -18.93 1.05
N PHE A 242 13.34 -19.43 1.50
CA PHE A 242 12.14 -18.60 1.55
C PHE A 242 12.23 -17.53 2.63
N VAL A 243 12.93 -17.79 3.75
CA VAL A 243 13.22 -16.78 4.78
C VAL A 243 14.20 -15.75 4.22
N ARG A 244 15.27 -16.19 3.56
CA ARG A 244 16.22 -15.26 2.90
C ARG A 244 15.52 -14.38 1.87
N LYS A 245 14.60 -14.93 1.08
CA LYS A 245 13.77 -14.16 0.15
C LYS A 245 12.99 -13.06 0.88
N ARG A 246 12.31 -13.39 1.99
CA ARG A 246 11.57 -12.38 2.79
C ARG A 246 12.48 -11.29 3.34
N ILE A 247 13.68 -11.64 3.76
CA ILE A 247 14.70 -10.69 4.24
C ILE A 247 15.10 -9.73 3.12
N VAL A 248 15.35 -10.27 1.92
CA VAL A 248 15.64 -9.48 0.72
C VAL A 248 14.49 -8.54 0.36
N GLU A 249 13.25 -9.03 0.37
CA GLU A 249 12.06 -8.19 0.16
C GLU A 249 11.97 -7.06 1.20
N ALA A 250 12.26 -7.35 2.48
CA ALA A 250 12.25 -6.37 3.56
C ALA A 250 13.36 -5.32 3.42
N LEU A 251 14.57 -5.72 2.99
CA LEU A 251 15.66 -4.80 2.65
C LEU A 251 15.26 -3.87 1.48
N GLY A 252 14.47 -4.36 0.52
CA GLY A 252 13.91 -3.54 -0.58
C GLY A 252 12.80 -2.57 -0.19
N VAL A 253 12.33 -2.61 1.05
CA VAL A 253 11.38 -1.64 1.63
C VAL A 253 12.07 -0.67 2.59
N ALA A 254 13.28 -1.00 3.04
CA ALA A 254 14.04 -0.17 3.96
C ALA A 254 14.42 1.18 3.32
N THR A 255 14.24 2.26 4.08
CA THR A 255 14.58 3.63 3.69
C THR A 255 16.06 3.96 3.99
N CYS A 256 16.95 2.97 3.81
CA CYS A 256 18.34 3.04 4.25
C CYS A 256 19.30 2.54 3.16
N PRO A 257 20.20 3.41 2.66
CA PRO A 257 21.15 3.08 1.59
C PRO A 257 22.02 1.85 1.89
N GLU A 258 22.33 1.57 3.16
CA GLU A 258 23.12 0.43 3.59
C GLU A 258 22.48 -0.91 3.17
N ALA A 259 21.17 -0.95 2.94
CA ALA A 259 20.47 -2.12 2.43
C ALA A 259 20.93 -2.50 1.00
N ILE A 260 21.40 -1.53 0.21
CA ILE A 260 21.86 -1.77 -1.18
C ILE A 260 23.01 -2.77 -1.21
N LYS A 261 23.97 -2.68 -0.27
CA LYS A 261 25.09 -3.63 -0.20
C LYS A 261 24.62 -5.07 0.04
N ALA A 262 23.71 -5.24 1.01
CA ALA A 262 23.15 -6.55 1.33
C ALA A 262 22.34 -7.13 0.16
N LEU A 263 21.60 -6.28 -0.57
CA LEU A 263 20.87 -6.71 -1.76
C LEU A 263 21.79 -7.07 -2.93
N ILE A 264 22.90 -6.35 -3.13
CA ILE A 264 23.93 -6.72 -4.12
C ILE A 264 24.47 -8.11 -3.77
N GLU A 265 24.85 -8.35 -2.52
CA GLU A 265 25.34 -9.66 -2.07
C GLU A 265 24.33 -10.79 -2.31
N ALA A 266 23.04 -10.55 -2.06
CA ALA A 266 21.97 -11.51 -2.27
C ALA A 266 21.78 -11.94 -3.75
N GLN A 267 22.38 -11.23 -4.71
CA GLN A 267 22.37 -11.67 -6.11
C GLN A 267 23.23 -12.91 -6.38
N SER A 268 24.12 -13.28 -5.46
CA SER A 268 24.88 -14.54 -5.52
C SER A 268 24.20 -15.68 -4.76
N ASP A 269 22.97 -15.51 -4.28
CA ASP A 269 22.29 -16.56 -3.52
C ASP A 269 22.10 -17.84 -4.34
N PRO A 270 22.27 -19.04 -3.76
CA PRO A 270 22.02 -20.31 -4.46
C PRO A 270 20.58 -20.43 -5.01
N SER A 271 19.60 -19.85 -4.32
CA SER A 271 18.19 -19.87 -4.74
C SER A 271 17.91 -18.81 -5.79
N THR A 272 17.36 -19.24 -6.93
CA THR A 272 16.90 -18.35 -7.99
C THR A 272 15.83 -17.35 -7.49
N GLN A 273 14.95 -17.79 -6.60
CA GLN A 273 13.88 -16.94 -6.04
C GLN A 273 14.44 -15.79 -5.19
N VAL A 274 15.54 -16.02 -4.48
CA VAL A 274 16.23 -14.98 -3.72
C VAL A 274 16.93 -14.00 -4.66
N ARG A 275 17.64 -14.51 -5.69
CA ARG A 275 18.30 -13.66 -6.70
C ARG A 275 17.31 -12.75 -7.43
N VAL A 276 16.15 -13.27 -7.85
CA VAL A 276 15.09 -12.49 -8.50
C VAL A 276 14.58 -11.40 -7.56
N SER A 277 14.30 -11.76 -6.30
CA SER A 277 13.85 -10.78 -5.30
C SER A 277 14.89 -9.70 -5.02
N ALA A 278 16.19 -10.03 -5.08
CA ALA A 278 17.26 -9.07 -4.89
C ALA A 278 17.29 -8.03 -6.02
N VAL A 279 17.10 -8.47 -7.27
CA VAL A 279 16.97 -7.59 -8.44
C VAL A 279 15.75 -6.67 -8.31
N GLU A 280 14.58 -7.21 -7.96
CA GLU A 280 13.34 -6.44 -7.75
C GLU A 280 13.43 -5.46 -6.58
N SER A 281 14.19 -5.81 -5.54
CA SER A 281 14.39 -4.95 -4.36
C SER A 281 15.38 -3.83 -4.67
N LEU A 282 16.45 -4.12 -5.42
CA LEU A 282 17.41 -3.11 -5.88
C LEU A 282 16.78 -2.11 -6.85
N SER A 283 15.86 -2.53 -7.73
CA SER A 283 15.18 -1.59 -8.62
C SER A 283 14.32 -0.58 -7.86
N LYS A 284 13.79 -0.95 -6.68
CA LYS A 284 13.00 -0.06 -5.81
C LYS A 284 13.85 0.96 -5.07
N ILE A 285 14.96 0.53 -4.47
CA ILE A 285 15.76 1.39 -3.56
C ILE A 285 17.06 1.91 -4.18
N GLY A 286 17.47 1.40 -5.33
CA GLY A 286 18.79 1.65 -5.91
C GLY A 286 19.10 3.12 -6.21
N LYS A 287 18.08 3.96 -6.35
CA LYS A 287 18.25 5.42 -6.46
C LYS A 287 18.87 6.08 -5.23
N MET A 288 18.86 5.41 -4.08
CA MET A 288 19.42 5.93 -2.84
C MET A 288 20.96 5.95 -2.84
N ASP A 289 21.62 5.08 -3.63
CA ASP A 289 23.09 5.06 -3.74
C ASP A 289 23.55 4.62 -5.15
N LEU A 290 23.30 5.52 -6.11
CA LEU A 290 23.73 5.33 -7.49
C LEU A 290 25.27 5.22 -7.63
N PRO A 291 26.10 6.00 -6.91
CA PRO A 291 27.56 5.83 -6.95
C PRO A 291 28.00 4.41 -6.59
N LEU A 292 27.39 3.80 -5.56
CA LEU A 292 27.69 2.41 -5.20
C LEU A 292 27.30 1.43 -6.30
N LEU A 293 26.10 1.56 -6.88
CA LEU A 293 25.66 0.67 -7.96
C LEU A 293 26.56 0.77 -9.20
N ILE A 294 26.97 1.99 -9.57
CA ILE A 294 27.91 2.20 -10.68
C ILE A 294 29.26 1.55 -10.36
N LYS A 295 29.80 1.80 -9.16
CA LYS A 295 31.06 1.20 -8.73
C LYS A 295 31.02 -0.33 -8.77
N GLU A 296 29.94 -0.94 -8.28
CA GLU A 296 29.77 -2.40 -8.25
C GLU A 296 29.58 -2.97 -9.66
N LEU A 297 28.96 -2.23 -10.58
CA LEU A 297 28.87 -2.63 -11.99
C LEU A 297 30.25 -2.66 -12.64
N GLU A 298 31.09 -1.65 -12.37
CA GLU A 298 32.41 -1.51 -12.99
C GLU A 298 33.48 -2.41 -12.37
N THR A 299 33.46 -2.58 -11.04
CA THR A 299 34.55 -3.23 -10.28
C THR A 299 34.13 -4.45 -9.48
N GLY A 300 32.83 -4.74 -9.39
CA GLY A 300 32.31 -5.86 -8.62
C GLY A 300 32.55 -7.22 -9.30
N PRO A 301 32.32 -8.33 -8.56
CA PRO A 301 32.47 -9.70 -9.06
C PRO A 301 31.56 -10.00 -10.26
N LYS A 302 32.06 -10.78 -11.22
CA LYS A 302 31.35 -11.09 -12.47
C LYS A 302 30.04 -11.85 -12.23
N GLU A 303 30.00 -12.69 -11.20
CA GLU A 303 28.88 -13.56 -10.85
C GLU A 303 27.61 -12.76 -10.54
N ARG A 304 27.76 -11.51 -10.07
CA ARG A 304 26.64 -10.61 -9.72
C ARG A 304 26.29 -9.62 -10.83
N ARG A 305 27.14 -9.51 -11.85
CA ARG A 305 27.03 -8.47 -12.87
C ARG A 305 25.72 -8.55 -13.65
N ILE A 306 25.29 -9.74 -14.05
CA ILE A 306 24.05 -9.94 -14.80
C ILE A 306 22.83 -9.45 -14.01
N GLY A 307 22.72 -9.83 -12.73
CA GLY A 307 21.59 -9.38 -11.90
C GLY A 307 21.64 -7.88 -11.65
N LEU A 308 22.85 -7.32 -11.51
CA LEU A 308 23.03 -5.89 -11.28
C LEU A 308 22.64 -5.08 -12.52
N ILE A 309 23.01 -5.55 -13.72
CA ILE A 309 22.57 -4.97 -15.00
C ILE A 309 21.04 -4.98 -15.10
N LYS A 310 20.38 -6.09 -14.75
CA LYS A 310 18.90 -6.18 -14.75
C LYS A 310 18.26 -5.19 -13.79
N ALA A 311 18.79 -5.10 -12.57
CA ALA A 311 18.29 -4.18 -11.55
C ALA A 311 18.43 -2.73 -12.04
N ILE A 312 19.64 -2.37 -12.51
CA ILE A 312 19.96 -1.04 -13.03
C ILE A 312 19.08 -0.67 -14.23
N GLY A 313 18.83 -1.60 -15.16
CA GLY A 313 17.94 -1.36 -16.31
C GLY A 313 16.50 -0.99 -15.94
N SER A 314 16.09 -1.25 -14.70
CA SER A 314 14.78 -0.87 -14.16
C SER A 314 14.81 0.42 -13.34
N ILE A 315 15.97 1.07 -13.21
CA ILE A 315 16.15 2.33 -12.49
C ILE A 315 16.32 3.45 -13.51
N PRO A 316 15.29 4.27 -13.77
CA PRO A 316 15.35 5.29 -14.82
C PRO A 316 16.27 6.44 -14.38
N ASP A 317 17.57 6.30 -14.68
CA ASP A 317 18.63 7.29 -14.44
C ASP A 317 19.71 7.22 -15.54
N PRO A 318 19.99 8.33 -16.26
CA PRO A 318 20.91 8.33 -17.39
C PRO A 318 22.37 8.11 -16.98
N ARG A 319 22.74 8.27 -15.70
CA ARG A 319 24.10 8.02 -15.21
C ARG A 319 24.51 6.55 -15.35
N PHE A 320 23.55 5.64 -15.53
CA PHE A 320 23.82 4.24 -15.80
C PHE A 320 24.16 3.93 -17.26
N VAL A 321 23.90 4.83 -18.21
CA VAL A 321 24.18 4.58 -19.62
C VAL A 321 25.68 4.35 -19.85
N PRO A 322 26.61 5.23 -19.42
CA PRO A 322 28.04 5.00 -19.65
C PRO A 322 28.59 3.69 -19.07
N PRO A 323 28.32 3.29 -17.81
CA PRO A 323 28.83 2.02 -17.29
C PRO A 323 28.16 0.80 -17.92
N LEU A 324 26.86 0.85 -18.27
CA LEU A 324 26.21 -0.23 -19.03
C LEU A 324 26.83 -0.38 -20.44
N VAL A 325 27.13 0.72 -21.12
CA VAL A 325 27.83 0.68 -22.42
C VAL A 325 29.19 -0.02 -22.30
N LYS A 326 29.91 0.14 -21.18
CA LYS A 326 31.15 -0.64 -20.94
C LYS A 326 30.87 -2.14 -20.84
N SER A 327 29.76 -2.55 -20.23
CA SER A 327 29.36 -3.96 -20.10
C SER A 327 29.03 -4.65 -21.43
N LEU A 328 28.72 -3.91 -22.50
CA LEU A 328 28.55 -4.46 -23.86
C LEU A 328 29.84 -5.10 -24.41
N LYS A 329 31.00 -4.78 -23.85
CA LYS A 329 32.29 -5.39 -24.25
C LYS A 329 32.46 -6.81 -23.72
N GLU A 330 31.63 -7.24 -22.78
CA GLU A 330 31.67 -8.56 -22.17
C GLU A 330 30.66 -9.49 -22.87
N PRO A 331 31.13 -10.54 -23.59
CA PRO A 331 30.24 -11.38 -24.40
C PRO A 331 29.03 -11.94 -23.63
N ASP A 332 29.24 -12.39 -22.40
CA ASP A 332 28.18 -12.99 -21.56
C ASP A 332 27.13 -11.98 -21.09
N CYS A 333 27.44 -10.68 -21.16
CA CYS A 333 26.58 -9.60 -20.70
C CYS A 333 25.84 -8.90 -21.85
N VAL A 334 26.17 -9.16 -23.11
CA VAL A 334 25.63 -8.39 -24.27
C VAL A 334 24.11 -8.35 -24.25
N PHE A 335 23.46 -9.51 -24.22
CA PHE A 335 21.99 -9.62 -24.22
C PHE A 335 21.35 -8.78 -23.11
N VAL A 336 21.75 -9.02 -21.86
CA VAL A 336 21.15 -8.37 -20.69
C VAL A 336 21.45 -6.87 -20.64
N THR A 337 22.58 -6.45 -21.21
CA THR A 337 22.97 -5.04 -21.27
C THR A 337 22.19 -4.30 -22.35
N LEU A 338 21.96 -4.90 -23.52
CA LEU A 338 21.09 -4.34 -24.56
C LEU A 338 19.67 -4.17 -24.03
N GLU A 339 19.12 -5.20 -23.36
CA GLU A 339 17.82 -5.13 -22.71
C GLU A 339 17.76 -3.99 -21.68
N ALA A 340 18.76 -3.88 -20.81
CA ALA A 340 18.83 -2.84 -19.79
C ALA A 340 18.90 -1.42 -20.38
N LEU A 341 19.76 -1.19 -21.39
CA LEU A 341 19.87 0.10 -22.06
C LEU A 341 18.56 0.49 -22.77
N GLY A 342 17.88 -0.48 -23.40
CA GLY A 342 16.56 -0.28 -23.98
C GLY A 342 15.50 0.08 -22.92
N ASN A 343 15.48 -0.62 -21.79
CA ASN A 343 14.54 -0.34 -20.69
C ASN A 343 14.78 1.02 -20.03
N LEU A 344 16.04 1.49 -19.98
CA LEU A 344 16.34 2.86 -19.56
C LEU A 344 15.79 3.92 -20.53
N GLY A 345 15.75 3.62 -21.83
CA GLY A 345 15.10 4.46 -22.83
C GLY A 345 15.86 5.75 -23.22
N PHE A 346 17.12 5.89 -22.80
CA PHE A 346 17.92 7.10 -23.04
C PHE A 346 18.58 7.10 -24.43
N PRO A 347 18.34 8.12 -25.28
CA PRO A 347 18.91 8.22 -26.63
C PRO A 347 20.43 8.12 -26.70
N GLU A 348 21.13 8.52 -25.65
CA GLU A 348 22.58 8.49 -25.49
C GLU A 348 23.17 7.07 -25.62
N ALA A 349 22.35 6.04 -25.42
CA ALA A 349 22.75 4.65 -25.60
C ALA A 349 22.81 4.23 -27.08
N ALA A 350 22.12 4.94 -27.99
CA ALA A 350 21.94 4.53 -29.38
C ALA A 350 23.27 4.27 -30.13
N PRO A 351 24.30 5.13 -30.04
CA PRO A 351 25.58 4.90 -30.73
C PRO A 351 26.28 3.61 -30.30
N ALA A 352 26.07 3.17 -29.05
CA ALA A 352 26.67 1.96 -28.52
C ALA A 352 25.86 0.69 -28.87
N ILE A 353 24.54 0.82 -29.07
CA ILE A 353 23.65 -0.28 -29.42
C ILE A 353 23.69 -0.56 -30.93
N MET A 354 23.68 0.48 -31.78
CA MET A 354 23.61 0.35 -33.24
C MET A 354 24.57 -0.67 -33.89
N PRO A 355 25.84 -0.81 -33.46
CA PRO A 355 26.75 -1.81 -34.02
C PRO A 355 26.23 -3.26 -33.89
N PHE A 356 25.43 -3.56 -32.86
CA PHE A 356 24.89 -4.89 -32.63
C PHE A 356 23.77 -5.27 -33.60
N LEU A 357 23.21 -4.33 -34.38
CA LEU A 357 22.31 -4.64 -35.50
C LEU A 357 22.98 -5.45 -36.62
N LYS A 358 24.32 -5.48 -36.66
CA LYS A 358 25.11 -6.25 -37.63
C LYS A 358 25.92 -7.37 -36.97
N ASP A 359 25.57 -7.72 -35.73
CA ASP A 359 26.25 -8.79 -34.99
C ASP A 359 26.10 -10.15 -35.70
N LYS A 360 27.13 -10.99 -35.60
CA LYS A 360 27.12 -12.36 -36.14
C LYS A 360 26.03 -13.21 -35.49
N ILE A 361 25.74 -12.98 -34.21
CA ILE A 361 24.71 -13.67 -33.43
C ILE A 361 23.38 -12.97 -33.68
N TRP A 362 22.43 -13.68 -34.29
CA TRP A 362 21.10 -13.14 -34.58
C TRP A 362 20.35 -12.65 -33.34
N PHE A 363 20.57 -13.31 -32.19
CA PHE A 363 19.97 -12.93 -30.93
C PHE A 363 20.45 -11.54 -30.47
N ASN A 364 21.72 -11.18 -30.70
CA ASN A 364 22.22 -9.84 -30.39
C ASN A 364 21.60 -8.79 -31.32
N ARG A 365 21.41 -9.12 -32.61
CA ARG A 365 20.72 -8.24 -33.57
C ARG A 365 19.27 -7.96 -33.16
N LEU A 366 18.53 -9.01 -32.81
CA LEU A 366 17.16 -8.90 -32.30
C LEU A 366 17.10 -7.97 -31.07
N ASN A 367 17.92 -8.23 -30.06
CA ASN A 367 17.90 -7.44 -28.83
C ASN A 367 18.38 -6.00 -29.03
N SER A 368 19.32 -5.79 -29.95
CA SER A 368 19.74 -4.45 -30.37
C SER A 368 18.58 -3.67 -30.99
N LEU A 369 17.81 -4.32 -31.88
CA LEU A 369 16.67 -3.71 -32.54
C LEU A 369 15.54 -3.41 -31.56
N GLU A 370 15.21 -4.35 -30.67
CA GLU A 370 14.22 -4.14 -29.61
C GLU A 370 14.63 -3.03 -28.64
N ALA A 371 15.91 -2.95 -28.27
CA ALA A 371 16.42 -1.90 -27.41
C ALA A 371 16.34 -0.53 -28.09
N ILE A 372 16.75 -0.43 -29.36
CA ILE A 372 16.63 0.80 -30.17
C ILE A 372 15.16 1.23 -30.29
N GLY A 373 14.23 0.28 -30.46
CA GLY A 373 12.80 0.55 -30.52
C GLY A 373 12.21 1.18 -29.25
N LYS A 374 12.90 1.04 -28.10
CA LYS A 374 12.53 1.68 -26.83
C LYS A 374 13.19 3.04 -26.63
N LEU A 375 14.18 3.41 -27.46
CA LEU A 375 14.85 4.71 -27.37
C LEU A 375 14.07 5.79 -28.10
N LYS A 376 14.11 7.02 -27.57
CA LYS A 376 13.49 8.19 -28.20
C LYS A 376 14.42 8.81 -29.25
N ILE A 377 14.55 8.19 -30.43
CA ILE A 377 15.42 8.65 -31.52
C ILE A 377 14.66 8.93 -32.83
N PRO A 378 15.08 9.91 -33.66
CA PRO A 378 14.32 10.34 -34.84
C PRO A 378 14.34 9.38 -36.04
N ASN A 379 15.32 8.47 -36.14
CA ASN A 379 15.52 7.64 -37.35
C ASN A 379 15.10 6.17 -37.14
N LEU A 380 14.11 5.93 -36.28
CA LEU A 380 13.71 4.57 -35.92
C LEU A 380 13.18 3.76 -37.12
N SER A 381 12.40 4.40 -38.00
CA SER A 381 11.82 3.75 -39.19
C SER A 381 12.90 3.29 -40.17
N GLU A 382 13.86 4.16 -40.50
CA GLU A 382 14.98 3.84 -41.39
C GLU A 382 15.81 2.67 -40.84
N ILE A 383 16.04 2.65 -39.52
CA ILE A 383 16.76 1.55 -38.86
C ILE A 383 15.96 0.24 -38.98
N ALA A 384 14.66 0.27 -38.70
CA ALA A 384 13.82 -0.91 -38.79
C ALA A 384 13.72 -1.44 -40.24
N GLU A 385 13.59 -0.56 -41.24
CA GLU A 385 13.62 -0.93 -42.67
C GLU A 385 14.91 -1.67 -43.03
N SER A 386 16.06 -1.21 -42.54
CA SER A 386 17.35 -1.88 -42.81
C SER A 386 17.45 -3.30 -42.23
N CYS A 387 16.56 -3.67 -41.32
CA CYS A 387 16.49 -4.99 -40.69
C CYS A 387 15.42 -5.91 -41.29
N LEU A 388 14.63 -5.46 -42.27
CA LEU A 388 13.61 -6.27 -42.93
C LEU A 388 14.19 -7.41 -43.78
N ASP A 389 15.44 -7.26 -44.25
CA ASP A 389 16.15 -8.28 -45.02
C ASP A 389 17.08 -9.16 -44.16
N ASP A 390 16.97 -9.10 -42.82
CA ASP A 390 17.79 -9.91 -41.92
C ASP A 390 17.59 -11.41 -42.21
N PRO A 391 18.64 -12.26 -42.23
CA PRO A 391 18.48 -13.70 -42.48
C PRO A 391 17.60 -14.40 -41.43
N ASN A 392 17.53 -13.87 -40.21
CA ASN A 392 16.71 -14.44 -39.15
C ASN A 392 15.30 -13.81 -39.12
N ASP A 393 14.29 -14.67 -39.08
CA ASP A 393 12.88 -14.30 -39.11
C ASP A 393 12.43 -13.49 -37.88
N MET A 394 12.94 -13.79 -36.68
CA MET A 394 12.61 -13.04 -35.47
C MET A 394 13.05 -11.58 -35.57
N VAL A 395 14.20 -11.32 -36.18
CA VAL A 395 14.71 -9.95 -36.41
C VAL A 395 13.79 -9.21 -37.40
N ARG A 396 13.41 -9.85 -38.52
CA ARG A 396 12.47 -9.27 -39.49
C ARG A 396 11.09 -8.98 -38.87
N ASN A 397 10.61 -9.88 -38.01
CA ASN A 397 9.34 -9.72 -37.31
C ASN A 397 9.37 -8.54 -36.34
N ALA A 398 10.47 -8.37 -35.59
CA ALA A 398 10.67 -7.22 -34.71
C ALA A 398 10.73 -5.90 -35.49
N ALA A 399 11.45 -5.87 -36.62
CA ALA A 399 11.48 -4.72 -37.53
C ALA A 399 10.08 -4.33 -38.03
N THR A 400 9.32 -5.32 -38.52
CA THR A 400 7.93 -5.12 -38.99
C THR A 400 7.02 -4.57 -37.89
N LYS A 401 7.20 -5.05 -36.64
CA LYS A 401 6.45 -4.56 -35.48
C LYS A 401 6.79 -3.09 -35.16
N LEU A 402 8.05 -2.69 -35.26
CA LEU A 402 8.45 -1.30 -35.03
C LEU A 402 7.86 -0.35 -36.08
N LEU A 403 7.83 -0.77 -37.35
CA LEU A 403 7.24 0.01 -38.44
C LEU A 403 5.72 0.15 -38.30
N SER A 404 5.03 -0.91 -37.88
CA SER A 404 3.57 -0.86 -37.67
C SER A 404 3.17 -0.12 -36.40
N GLY A 405 4.01 -0.08 -35.37
CA GLY A 405 3.78 0.64 -34.12
C GLY A 405 4.07 2.15 -34.15
N GLY A 406 4.72 2.67 -35.18
CA GLY A 406 5.03 4.10 -35.36
C GLY A 406 3.90 4.94 -35.97
N SER A 407 2.72 4.34 -36.17
CA SER A 407 1.54 4.98 -36.79
C SER A 407 0.43 5.24 -35.77
N SER A 408 0.67 6.12 -34.79
CA SER A 408 -0.38 6.64 -33.91
C SER A 408 0.00 7.97 -33.29
#